data_AF-A0A4Q1JTR8-F1
#
_entry.id   AF-A0A4Q1JTR8-F1
#
_cell.length_a   1.000
_cell.length_b   1.000
_cell.length_c   1.000
_cell.angle_alpha   90.00
_cell.angle_beta   90.00
_cell.angle_gamma   90.00
#
_symmetry.space_group_name_H-M   'P 1'
#
loop_
_entity.id
_entity.type
_entity.pdbx_description
1 polymer ?
#
loop_
_entity_poly.entity_id
_entity_poly.type
_entity_poly.pdbx_seq_one_letter_code
_entity_poly.pdbx_strand_id
1 'polypeptide(L)'
;MRPLLMACLSACLIALSACAAPAAAPEPAAAPAAPTSTVVKVDRSCRSDADCTVKDVGNCCGMAPACVNVDSPTDPQGVAAQCRASGRMSICGFRQITSCQCVAGQCADSGAAPDALRRPATSP
;
A
#
# COMPACT_ATOMS: atom_id res chain seq x y z
N MET A 1 52.98 -28.25 -42.13
CA MET A 1 51.66 -27.59 -42.28
C MET A 1 51.13 -26.98 -40.97
N ARG A 2 52.02 -26.53 -40.06
CA ARG A 2 51.69 -25.74 -38.85
C ARG A 2 52.14 -24.25 -38.87
N PRO A 3 52.52 -23.60 -40.00
CA PRO A 3 52.82 -22.16 -39.99
C PRO A 3 51.64 -21.27 -40.42
N LEU A 4 50.60 -21.85 -41.04
CA LEU A 4 49.45 -21.08 -41.60
C LEU A 4 48.36 -20.77 -40.56
N LEU A 5 48.27 -21.54 -39.47
CA LEU A 5 47.28 -21.27 -38.41
C LEU A 5 47.68 -20.09 -37.50
N MET A 6 48.96 -19.73 -37.48
CA MET A 6 49.50 -18.68 -36.61
C MET A 6 49.44 -17.28 -37.25
N ALA A 7 49.26 -17.20 -38.57
CA ALA A 7 49.10 -15.94 -39.30
C ALA A 7 47.70 -15.33 -39.16
N CYS A 8 46.67 -16.15 -38.91
CA CYS A 8 45.30 -15.65 -38.68
C CYS A 8 45.08 -15.07 -37.27
N LEU A 9 45.88 -15.48 -36.27
CA LEU A 9 45.72 -14.99 -34.90
C LEU A 9 46.24 -13.55 -34.70
N SER A 10 47.19 -13.11 -35.52
CA SER A 10 47.84 -11.80 -35.37
C SER A 10 47.07 -10.65 -36.06
N ALA A 11 46.11 -10.94 -36.93
CA ALA A 11 45.31 -9.93 -37.62
C ALA A 11 44.10 -9.43 -36.80
N CYS A 12 43.71 -10.14 -35.74
CA CYS A 12 42.53 -9.79 -34.93
C CYS A 12 42.85 -8.78 -33.80
N LEU A 13 44.12 -8.49 -33.54
CA LEU A 13 44.57 -7.69 -32.39
C LEU A 13 44.73 -6.18 -32.68
N ILE A 14 44.53 -5.71 -33.92
CA ILE A 14 44.74 -4.29 -34.30
C ILE A 14 43.42 -3.49 -34.27
N ALA A 15 42.29 -4.08 -33.90
CA ALA A 15 41.00 -3.40 -33.79
C ALA A 15 40.75 -2.72 -32.43
N LEU A 16 41.80 -2.42 -31.64
CA LEU A 16 41.67 -1.85 -30.28
C LEU A 16 41.91 -0.32 -30.17
N SER A 17 41.97 0.42 -31.27
CA SER A 17 42.35 1.83 -31.22
C SER A 17 41.31 2.73 -31.89
N ALA A 18 40.28 3.15 -31.14
CA ALA A 18 39.76 4.52 -31.10
C ALA A 18 38.31 4.57 -30.62
N CYS A 19 38.08 4.85 -29.33
CA CYS A 19 37.11 5.86 -28.88
C CYS A 19 37.25 6.06 -27.36
N ALA A 20 38.06 7.01 -26.93
CA ALA A 20 37.99 7.52 -25.56
C ALA A 20 37.10 8.77 -25.58
N ALA A 21 35.79 8.58 -25.38
CA ALA A 21 34.88 9.68 -25.10
C ALA A 21 35.01 10.07 -23.62
N PRO A 22 35.01 11.38 -23.29
CA PRO A 22 35.04 11.81 -21.89
C PRO A 22 33.70 11.44 -21.24
N ALA A 23 33.74 10.63 -20.19
CA ALA A 23 32.58 10.34 -19.37
C ALA A 23 32.18 11.61 -18.62
N ALA A 24 31.04 12.19 -18.97
CA ALA A 24 30.41 13.23 -18.19
C ALA A 24 30.11 12.68 -16.78
N ALA A 25 30.48 13.42 -15.74
CA ALA A 25 30.19 13.06 -14.37
C ALA A 25 28.67 12.91 -14.16
N PRO A 26 28.20 11.93 -13.37
CA PRO A 26 26.78 11.80 -13.08
C PRO A 26 26.36 13.00 -12.23
N GLU A 27 25.38 13.78 -12.71
CA GLU A 27 24.72 14.78 -11.86
C GLU A 27 24.04 14.09 -10.67
N PRO A 28 24.02 14.70 -9.47
CA PRO A 28 23.30 14.15 -8.33
C PRO A 28 21.82 14.02 -8.67
N ALA A 29 21.34 12.78 -8.78
CA ALA A 29 19.92 12.51 -8.94
C ALA A 29 19.17 13.15 -7.77
N ALA A 30 18.28 14.09 -8.08
CA ALA A 30 17.44 14.74 -7.08
C ALA A 30 16.65 13.66 -6.33
N ALA A 31 16.78 13.64 -5.00
CA ALA A 31 16.05 12.70 -4.16
C ALA A 31 14.54 12.87 -4.41
N PRO A 32 13.77 11.77 -4.52
CA PRO A 32 12.32 11.85 -4.68
C PRO A 32 11.73 12.65 -3.52
N ALA A 33 10.92 13.66 -3.83
CA ALA A 33 10.19 14.42 -2.84
C ALA A 33 9.39 13.46 -1.94
N ALA A 34 9.55 13.59 -0.62
CA ALA A 34 8.82 12.75 0.32
C ALA A 34 7.31 12.93 0.10
N PRO A 35 6.52 11.84 0.06
CA PRO A 35 5.09 11.95 -0.14
C PRO A 35 4.46 12.69 1.04
N THR A 36 3.87 13.85 0.76
CA THR A 36 2.98 14.55 1.70
C THR A 36 1.75 13.68 1.92
N SER A 37 1.75 12.91 3.02
CA SER A 37 0.60 12.08 3.40
C SER A 37 -0.51 12.96 3.97
N THR A 38 -1.39 13.48 3.11
CA THR A 38 -2.68 13.99 3.55
C THR A 38 -3.50 12.82 4.06
N VAL A 39 -3.68 12.74 5.38
CA VAL A 39 -4.53 11.73 6.00
C VAL A 39 -5.97 11.92 5.53
N VAL A 40 -6.48 10.95 4.77
CA VAL A 40 -7.88 10.93 4.35
C VAL A 40 -8.76 10.72 5.56
N LYS A 41 -9.67 11.68 5.82
CA LYS A 41 -10.64 11.57 6.91
C LYS A 41 -11.84 10.75 6.43
N VAL A 42 -12.01 9.58 7.03
CA VAL A 42 -13.19 8.73 6.83
C VAL A 42 -14.39 9.35 7.53
N ASP A 43 -15.48 9.54 6.80
CA ASP A 43 -16.76 9.96 7.33
C ASP A 43 -17.67 8.76 7.62
N ARG A 44 -18.30 8.79 8.79
CA ARG A 44 -19.28 7.79 9.22
C ARG A 44 -20.64 8.42 9.50
N SER A 45 -20.81 9.72 9.28
CA SER A 45 -22.09 10.38 9.47
C SER A 45 -23.16 9.81 8.53
N CYS A 46 -24.40 9.72 9.00
CA CYS A 46 -25.52 9.26 8.20
C CYS A 46 -26.83 9.83 8.73
N ARG A 47 -27.85 9.87 7.86
CA ARG A 47 -29.24 10.15 8.21
C ARG A 47 -30.10 8.89 8.12
N SER A 48 -29.75 7.96 7.23
CA SER A 48 -30.47 6.71 7.00
C SER A 48 -29.51 5.58 6.61
N ASP A 49 -29.98 4.33 6.64
CA ASP A 49 -29.19 3.16 6.26
C ASP A 49 -28.67 3.23 4.82
N ALA A 50 -29.40 3.92 3.94
CA ALA A 50 -29.03 4.12 2.53
C ALA A 50 -27.77 4.98 2.36
N ASP A 51 -27.42 5.78 3.37
CA ASP A 51 -26.19 6.58 3.37
C ASP A 51 -24.96 5.74 3.72
N CYS A 52 -25.14 4.50 4.18
CA CYS A 52 -24.06 3.66 4.67
C CYS A 52 -23.70 2.55 3.68
N THR A 53 -22.40 2.36 3.46
CA THR A 53 -21.88 1.28 2.62
C THR A 53 -20.60 0.70 3.19
N VAL A 54 -20.28 -0.53 2.79
CA VAL A 54 -19.01 -1.17 3.14
C VAL A 54 -17.94 -0.67 2.19
N LYS A 55 -16.92 0.00 2.71
CA LYS A 55 -15.72 0.40 1.94
C LYS A 55 -14.48 -0.13 2.64
N ASP A 56 -13.42 -0.35 1.87
CA ASP A 56 -12.10 -0.63 2.45
C ASP A 56 -11.46 0.69 2.89
N VAL A 57 -11.30 0.86 4.21
CA VAL A 57 -10.64 2.05 4.78
C VAL A 57 -9.12 1.87 4.91
N GLY A 58 -8.62 0.64 4.74
CA GLY A 58 -7.23 0.27 4.94
C GLY A 58 -6.77 0.30 6.39
N ASN A 59 -5.81 -0.57 6.71
CA ASN A 59 -5.03 -0.53 7.95
C ASN A 59 -3.63 -1.12 7.67
N CYS A 60 -2.70 -1.02 8.63
CA CYS A 60 -1.38 -1.64 8.55
C CYS A 60 -1.40 -3.18 8.49
N CYS A 61 -2.57 -3.80 8.57
CA CYS A 61 -2.77 -5.25 8.45
C CYS A 61 -3.27 -5.70 7.06
N GLY A 62 -3.46 -4.77 6.11
CA GLY A 62 -4.11 -5.03 4.82
C GLY A 62 -5.53 -4.47 4.75
N MET A 63 -6.44 -5.22 4.12
CA MET A 63 -7.83 -4.80 3.90
C MET A 63 -8.56 -4.63 5.24
N ALA A 64 -9.26 -3.50 5.38
CA ALA A 64 -10.06 -3.17 6.54
C ALA A 64 -11.46 -2.72 6.06
N PRO A 65 -12.37 -3.67 5.76
CA PRO A 65 -13.75 -3.33 5.42
C PRO A 65 -14.42 -2.66 6.63
N ALA A 66 -15.12 -1.55 6.39
CA ALA A 66 -15.86 -0.83 7.42
C ALA A 66 -17.13 -0.20 6.84
N CYS A 67 -18.16 -0.06 7.68
CA CYS A 67 -19.32 0.76 7.39
C CYS A 67 -18.95 2.23 7.49
N VAL A 68 -19.15 2.95 6.40
CA VAL A 68 -18.85 4.39 6.26
C VAL A 68 -19.93 5.04 5.41
N ASN A 69 -19.96 6.38 5.40
CA ASN A 69 -20.84 7.08 4.49
C ASN A 69 -20.48 6.74 3.03
N VAL A 70 -21.48 6.59 2.15
CA VAL A 70 -21.30 6.34 0.72
C VAL A 70 -20.36 7.35 0.07
N ASP A 71 -20.46 8.62 0.45
CA ASP A 71 -19.66 9.73 -0.05
C ASP A 71 -18.33 9.89 0.69
N SER A 72 -18.07 9.09 1.73
CA SER A 72 -16.81 9.15 2.47
C SER A 72 -15.63 8.81 1.55
N PRO A 73 -14.56 9.61 1.53
CA PRO A 73 -13.33 9.20 0.89
C PRO A 73 -12.67 8.06 1.67
N THR A 74 -11.89 7.25 0.97
CA THR A 74 -11.06 6.17 1.53
C THR A 74 -9.76 6.08 0.72
N ASP A 75 -8.65 5.77 1.38
CA ASP A 75 -7.36 5.59 0.72
C ASP A 75 -6.58 4.41 1.30
N PRO A 76 -7.02 3.17 1.03
CA PRO A 76 -6.34 1.99 1.53
C PRO A 76 -4.91 1.84 0.99
N GLN A 77 -4.62 2.40 -0.19
CA GLN A 77 -3.28 2.36 -0.79
C GLN A 77 -2.32 3.33 -0.10
N GLY A 78 -2.76 4.55 0.22
CA GLY A 78 -1.98 5.50 1.00
C GLY A 78 -1.74 5.03 2.43
N VAL A 79 -2.73 4.41 3.08
CA VAL A 79 -2.54 3.74 4.38
C VAL A 79 -1.49 2.64 4.24
N ALA A 80 -1.59 1.80 3.22
CA ALA A 80 -0.59 0.76 2.97
C ALA A 80 0.82 1.35 2.69
N ALA A 81 0.93 2.43 1.94
CA ALA A 81 2.21 3.09 1.71
C ALA A 81 2.83 3.61 3.02
N GLN A 82 2.04 4.26 3.87
CA GLN A 82 2.47 4.76 5.17
C GLN A 82 2.91 3.64 6.12
N CYS A 83 2.13 2.56 6.21
CA CYS A 83 2.46 1.43 7.07
C CYS A 83 3.74 0.71 6.59
N ARG A 84 3.98 0.65 5.28
CA ARG A 84 5.22 0.12 4.72
C ARG A 84 6.42 1.02 5.03
N ALA A 85 6.26 2.33 4.85
CA ALA A 85 7.29 3.32 5.16
C ALA A 85 7.67 3.35 6.65
N SER A 86 6.71 3.05 7.54
CA SER A 86 6.93 3.00 8.99
C SER A 86 7.29 1.61 9.53
N GLY A 87 7.43 0.59 8.67
CA GLY A 87 7.73 -0.79 9.10
C GLY A 87 6.64 -1.44 9.95
N ARG A 88 5.40 -0.93 9.90
CA ARG A 88 4.26 -1.39 10.71
C ARG A 88 3.38 -2.41 9.99
N MET A 89 3.77 -2.80 8.78
CA MET A 89 3.05 -3.80 7.99
C MET A 89 2.96 -5.13 8.72
N SER A 90 1.75 -5.66 8.79
CA SER A 90 1.44 -6.99 9.31
C SER A 90 0.35 -7.63 8.46
N ILE A 91 -0.08 -8.84 8.82
CA ILE A 91 -1.19 -9.54 8.19
C ILE A 91 -2.19 -9.86 9.28
N CYS A 92 -3.37 -9.25 9.19
CA CYS A 92 -4.48 -9.54 10.10
C CYS A 92 -5.66 -9.93 9.21
N GLY A 93 -6.33 -11.03 9.55
CA GLY A 93 -7.59 -11.37 8.88
C GLY A 93 -8.60 -10.24 9.04
N PHE A 94 -9.59 -10.20 8.15
CA PHE A 94 -10.70 -9.25 8.26
C PHE A 94 -11.98 -9.98 8.63
N ARG A 95 -12.90 -9.26 9.25
CA ARG A 95 -14.26 -9.73 9.48
C ARG A 95 -15.10 -9.39 8.24
N GLN A 96 -15.91 -10.34 7.81
CA GLN A 96 -16.89 -10.07 6.76
C GLN A 96 -18.03 -9.25 7.35
N ILE A 97 -18.30 -8.10 6.75
CA ILE A 97 -19.45 -7.25 7.07
C ILE A 97 -20.53 -7.57 6.05
N THR A 98 -21.71 -7.99 6.51
CA THR A 98 -22.82 -8.39 5.63
C THR A 98 -23.76 -7.23 5.31
N SER A 99 -23.89 -6.24 6.21
CA SER A 99 -24.70 -5.05 5.97
C SER A 99 -24.32 -3.92 6.93
N CYS A 100 -24.69 -2.69 6.56
CA CYS A 100 -24.49 -1.49 7.35
C CYS A 100 -25.82 -0.84 7.71
N GLN A 101 -25.88 -0.21 8.87
CA GLN A 101 -27.04 0.54 9.37
C GLN A 101 -26.59 1.90 9.92
N CYS A 102 -27.49 2.87 9.89
CA CYS A 102 -27.32 4.16 10.51
C CYS A 102 -27.81 4.14 11.95
N VAL A 103 -26.88 4.01 12.90
CA VAL A 103 -27.18 3.94 14.34
C VAL A 103 -26.72 5.23 15.00
N ALA A 104 -27.66 5.99 15.58
CA ALA A 104 -27.38 7.25 16.24
C ALA A 104 -26.60 8.26 15.36
N GLY A 105 -26.93 8.32 14.07
CA GLY A 105 -26.27 9.19 13.09
C GLY A 105 -24.85 8.75 12.71
N GLN A 106 -24.50 7.48 12.98
CA GLN A 106 -23.23 6.88 12.60
C GLN A 106 -23.44 5.55 11.87
N CYS A 107 -22.72 5.36 10.76
CA CYS A 107 -22.69 4.09 10.04
C CYS A 107 -21.98 3.03 10.88
N ALA A 108 -22.71 1.95 11.17
CA ALA A 108 -22.26 0.81 11.96
C ALA A 108 -22.60 -0.51 11.25
N ASP A 109 -21.88 -1.57 11.60
CA ASP A 109 -22.19 -2.93 11.16
C ASP A 109 -23.47 -3.42 11.84
N SER A 110 -24.43 -3.91 11.05
CA SER A 110 -25.69 -4.51 11.50
C SER A 110 -25.56 -5.68 12.47
N GLY A 111 -24.39 -6.36 12.50
CA GLY A 111 -24.08 -7.49 13.36
C GLY A 111 -23.28 -7.12 14.62
N ALA A 112 -22.92 -5.85 14.80
CA ALA A 112 -22.24 -5.37 16.00
C ALA A 112 -23.26 -5.17 17.14
N ALA A 113 -23.68 -6.27 17.79
CA ALA A 113 -24.27 -6.16 19.11
C ALA A 113 -23.29 -5.40 20.04
N PRO A 114 -23.73 -4.42 20.84
CA PRO A 114 -22.86 -3.71 21.76
C PRO A 114 -22.34 -4.68 22.81
N ASP A 115 -21.10 -5.14 22.65
CA ASP A 115 -20.20 -5.75 23.64
C ASP A 115 -20.85 -6.58 24.77
N ALA A 116 -21.88 -7.36 24.46
CA ALA A 116 -22.54 -8.23 25.45
C ALA A 116 -21.67 -9.46 25.81
N LEU A 117 -20.57 -9.67 25.06
CA LEU A 117 -19.62 -10.77 25.25
C LEU A 117 -18.40 -10.39 26.10
N ARG A 118 -18.26 -9.11 26.52
CA ARG A 118 -17.18 -8.65 27.40
C ARG A 118 -17.67 -8.29 28.80
N ARG A 119 -18.71 -8.97 29.29
CA ARG A 119 -18.91 -9.03 30.75
C ARG A 119 -18.01 -10.16 31.29
N PRO A 120 -16.98 -9.87 32.11
CA PRO A 120 -16.38 -10.93 32.90
C PRO A 120 -17.48 -11.50 33.78
N ALA A 121 -17.69 -12.83 33.69
CA ALA A 121 -18.57 -13.52 34.61
C ALA A 121 -18.03 -13.29 36.03
N THR A 122 -18.74 -12.50 36.83
CA THR A 122 -18.53 -12.42 38.28
C THR A 122 -18.80 -13.81 38.85
N SER A 123 -17.74 -14.54 39.18
CA SER A 123 -17.81 -15.78 39.94
C SER A 123 -18.16 -15.45 41.41
N PRO A 124 -19.07 -16.22 42.06
CA PRO A 124 -19.38 -16.09 43.48
C PRO A 124 -18.23 -16.55 44.37
#